data_AF-A0A970KEW8-F1
#
_entry.id   AF-A0A970KEW8-F1
#
_cell.length_a   1.000
_cell.length_b   1.000
_cell.length_c   1.000
_cell.angle_alpha   90.00
_cell.angle_beta   90.00
_cell.angle_gamma   90.00
#
_symmetry.space_group_name_H-M   'P 1'
#
loop_
_entity.id
_entity.type
_entity.pdbx_description
1 polymer ?
#
loop_
_entity_poly.entity_id
_entity_poly.type
_entity_poly.pdbx_seq_one_letter_code
_entity_poly.pdbx_strand_id
1 'polypeptide(L)'
;DVPRQVAQHGKDIALFATNCSMQEPLIIKALETGAIFPEQCCPSPTHGYVGALGLAITEDMQGDMNAILKAIDEAIVAKGGAGRFGTWMVPFNMVAVEAGVEIARAAVEKGLDFAEMDAVGEIFGEVAGGDVTIDRLEGNFYLLTAPSVVFGVTEL
;
A
#
# COMPACT_ATOMS: atom_id res chain seq x y z
N ASP A 1 -12.11 19.05 -8.97
CA ASP A 1 -11.63 18.93 -10.37
C ASP A 1 -11.94 17.56 -10.98
N VAL A 2 -11.85 16.46 -10.22
CA VAL A 2 -12.06 15.09 -10.72
C VAL A 2 -13.28 14.91 -11.65
N PRO A 3 -14.52 15.31 -11.31
CA PRO A 3 -15.66 15.10 -12.20
C PRO A 3 -15.50 15.80 -13.56
N ARG A 4 -14.85 16.97 -13.58
CA ARG A 4 -14.56 17.70 -14.82
C ARG A 4 -13.55 16.94 -15.68
N GLN A 5 -12.49 16.40 -15.07
CA GLN A 5 -11.47 15.60 -15.77
C GLN A 5 -12.07 14.31 -16.34
N VAL A 6 -12.91 13.62 -15.56
CA VAL A 6 -13.61 12.41 -16.04
C VAL A 6 -14.60 12.72 -17.16
N ALA A 7 -15.33 13.83 -17.08
CA ALA A 7 -16.21 14.26 -18.18
C ALA A 7 -15.44 14.56 -19.48
N GLN A 8 -14.21 15.07 -19.37
CA GLN A 8 -13.38 15.43 -20.52
C GLN A 8 -12.64 14.22 -21.12
N HIS A 9 -12.13 13.31 -20.28
CA HIS A 9 -11.21 12.25 -20.68
C HIS A 9 -11.79 10.83 -20.57
N GLY A 10 -12.99 10.69 -20.00
CA GLY A 10 -13.57 9.41 -19.64
C GLY A 10 -13.10 8.93 -18.26
N LYS A 11 -13.67 7.81 -17.82
CA LYS A 11 -13.38 7.20 -16.51
C LYS A 11 -12.07 6.40 -16.47
N ASP A 12 -11.47 6.11 -17.62
CA ASP A 12 -10.24 5.32 -17.70
C ASP A 12 -9.01 6.23 -17.61
N ILE A 13 -9.02 7.07 -16.57
CA ILE A 13 -7.91 7.94 -16.18
C ILE A 13 -7.48 7.59 -14.75
N ALA A 14 -6.18 7.68 -14.50
CA ALA A 14 -5.59 7.52 -13.18
C ALA A 14 -5.54 8.86 -12.44
N LEU A 15 -6.00 8.88 -11.20
CA LEU A 15 -5.94 10.01 -10.29
C LEU A 15 -4.85 9.79 -9.26
N PHE A 16 -4.02 10.80 -9.04
CA PHE A 16 -2.95 10.79 -8.07
C PHE A 16 -2.86 12.14 -7.36
N ALA A 17 -2.52 12.12 -6.07
CA ALA A 17 -2.25 13.31 -5.29
C ALA A 17 -0.93 13.16 -4.53
N THR A 18 -0.24 14.27 -4.32
CA THR A 18 1.11 14.32 -3.72
C THR A 18 1.11 14.66 -2.22
N ASN A 19 -0.05 14.64 -1.56
CA ASN A 19 -0.16 14.94 -0.13
C ASN A 19 -1.29 14.15 0.55
N CYS A 20 -1.22 14.02 1.87
CA CYS A 20 -2.13 13.19 2.65
C CYS A 20 -3.55 13.77 2.73
N SER A 21 -3.71 15.10 2.76
CA SER A 21 -5.03 15.72 2.93
C SER A 21 -5.94 15.54 1.71
N MET A 22 -5.37 15.21 0.56
CA MET A 22 -6.12 14.94 -0.66
C MET A 22 -6.58 13.48 -0.79
N GLN A 23 -6.10 12.55 0.03
CA GLN A 23 -6.36 11.12 -0.18
C GLN A 23 -7.84 10.77 -0.05
N GLU A 24 -8.46 11.12 1.09
CA GLU A 24 -9.89 10.87 1.31
C GLU A 24 -10.79 11.50 0.23
N PRO A 25 -10.71 12.82 -0.06
CA PRO A 25 -11.55 13.41 -1.09
C PRO A 25 -11.27 12.84 -2.49
N LEU A 26 -10.02 12.43 -2.80
CA LEU A 26 -9.71 11.85 -4.10
C LEU A 26 -10.29 10.43 -4.25
N ILE A 27 -10.20 9.59 -3.22
CA ILE A 27 -10.81 8.25 -3.20
C ILE A 27 -12.33 8.37 -3.35
N ILE A 28 -12.98 9.27 -2.59
CA ILE A 28 -14.42 9.51 -2.68
C ILE A 28 -14.80 9.92 -4.11
N LYS A 29 -14.09 10.90 -4.70
CA LYS A 29 -14.40 11.36 -6.06
C LYS A 29 -14.06 10.33 -7.13
N ALA A 30 -13.04 9.49 -6.93
CA ALA A 30 -12.77 8.37 -7.82
C ALA A 30 -13.93 7.37 -7.81
N LEU A 31 -14.48 7.04 -6.63
CA LEU A 31 -15.63 6.13 -6.50
C LEU A 31 -16.89 6.70 -7.15
N GLU A 32 -17.20 7.96 -6.89
CA GLU A 32 -18.36 8.64 -7.49
C GLU A 32 -18.31 8.68 -9.02
N THR A 33 -17.11 8.78 -9.60
CA THR A 33 -16.91 8.98 -11.04
C THR A 33 -16.50 7.71 -11.78
N GLY A 34 -16.12 6.66 -11.07
CA GLY A 34 -15.55 5.42 -11.62
C GLY A 34 -14.12 5.58 -12.16
N ALA A 35 -13.41 6.64 -11.79
CA ALA A 35 -12.02 6.84 -12.18
C ALA A 35 -11.09 5.81 -11.51
N ILE A 36 -9.88 5.66 -12.04
CA ILE A 36 -8.87 4.78 -11.47
C ILE A 36 -8.12 5.53 -10.37
N PHE A 37 -7.96 4.92 -9.21
CA PHE A 37 -7.12 5.38 -8.11
C PHE A 37 -6.05 4.31 -7.86
N PRO A 38 -4.88 4.40 -8.51
CA PRO A 38 -3.88 3.32 -8.45
C PRO A 38 -3.30 3.14 -7.05
N GLU A 39 -3.03 4.25 -6.37
CA GLU A 39 -2.34 4.27 -5.08
C GLU A 39 -2.42 5.65 -4.39
N GLN A 40 -2.18 5.67 -3.08
CA GLN A 40 -2.01 6.90 -2.30
C GLN A 40 -0.60 7.49 -2.44
N CYS A 41 -0.39 8.74 -1.99
CA CYS A 41 0.94 9.37 -2.01
C CYS A 41 2.02 8.60 -1.23
N CYS A 42 1.61 7.86 -0.21
CA CYS A 42 2.39 6.81 0.44
C CYS A 42 1.45 5.62 0.67
N PRO A 43 1.54 4.57 -0.16
CA PRO A 43 0.57 3.47 -0.15
C PRO A 43 0.53 2.74 1.20
N SER A 44 -0.68 2.57 1.72
CA SER A 44 -0.94 1.90 2.99
C SER A 44 -2.45 1.64 3.12
N PRO A 45 -2.89 0.45 3.58
CA PRO A 45 -4.32 0.16 3.75
C PRO A 45 -5.04 1.19 4.63
N THR A 46 -4.38 1.66 5.69
CA THR A 46 -4.95 2.62 6.64
C THR A 46 -4.93 4.06 6.16
N HIS A 47 -4.27 4.35 5.03
CA HIS A 47 -4.10 5.70 4.54
C HIS A 47 -5.26 6.12 3.63
N GLY A 48 -6.17 6.93 4.17
CA GLY A 48 -7.29 7.54 3.42
C GLY A 48 -8.48 6.62 3.17
N TYR A 49 -8.29 5.32 2.94
CA TYR A 49 -9.39 4.40 2.64
C TYR A 49 -10.43 4.31 3.77
N VAL A 50 -9.99 4.16 5.02
CA VAL A 50 -10.89 4.00 6.18
C VAL A 50 -11.85 5.20 6.26
N GLY A 51 -11.32 6.42 6.23
CA GLY A 51 -12.11 7.66 6.25
C GLY A 51 -12.98 7.83 5.00
N ALA A 52 -12.42 7.61 3.81
CA ALA A 52 -13.13 7.74 2.54
C ALA A 52 -14.34 6.80 2.41
N LEU A 53 -14.23 5.60 3.00
CA LEU A 53 -15.27 4.57 2.95
C LEU A 53 -16.24 4.64 4.13
N GLY A 54 -15.95 5.46 5.14
CA GLY A 54 -16.73 5.53 6.38
C GLY A 54 -16.61 4.26 7.22
N LEU A 55 -15.47 3.56 7.13
CA LEU A 55 -15.18 2.37 7.91
C LEU A 55 -14.64 2.76 9.30
N ALA A 56 -14.77 1.84 10.25
CA ALA A 56 -14.13 1.94 11.56
C ALA A 56 -13.15 0.78 11.71
N ILE A 57 -11.94 1.06 12.21
CA ILE A 57 -11.01 0.00 12.63
C ILE A 57 -11.46 -0.47 14.01
N THR A 58 -12.00 -1.68 14.07
CA THR A 58 -12.41 -2.34 15.31
C THR A 58 -11.19 -2.84 16.08
N GLU A 59 -11.34 -3.15 17.37
CA GLU A 59 -10.23 -3.61 18.21
C GLU A 59 -9.55 -4.87 17.68
N ASP A 60 -10.31 -5.78 17.08
CA ASP A 60 -9.81 -7.01 16.46
C ASP A 60 -9.10 -6.79 15.11
N MET A 61 -9.28 -5.63 14.46
CA MET A 61 -8.56 -5.25 13.25
C MET A 61 -7.29 -4.44 13.53
N GLN A 62 -7.08 -3.96 14.77
CA GLN A 62 -5.94 -3.09 15.07
C GLN A 62 -4.61 -3.83 14.88
N GLY A 63 -3.80 -3.34 13.94
CA GLY A 63 -2.51 -3.93 13.60
C GLY A 63 -2.58 -5.11 12.62
N ASP A 64 -3.77 -5.64 12.33
CA ASP A 64 -3.97 -6.68 11.32
C ASP A 64 -4.24 -6.05 9.95
N MET A 65 -3.18 -5.87 9.15
CA MET A 65 -3.29 -5.28 7.82
C MET A 65 -4.14 -6.12 6.87
N ASN A 66 -4.16 -7.45 7.01
CA ASN A 66 -4.95 -8.32 6.15
C ASN A 66 -6.45 -8.16 6.45
N ALA A 67 -6.83 -8.12 7.73
CA ALA A 67 -8.22 -7.84 8.11
C ALA A 67 -8.68 -6.46 7.62
N ILE A 68 -7.82 -5.44 7.74
CA ILE A 68 -8.10 -4.08 7.23
C ILE A 68 -8.27 -4.09 5.71
N LEU A 69 -7.36 -4.73 4.98
CA LEU A 69 -7.44 -4.84 3.52
C LEU A 69 -8.73 -5.52 3.07
N LYS A 70 -9.14 -6.61 3.72
CA LYS A 70 -10.39 -7.31 3.39
C LYS A 70 -11.61 -6.43 3.56
N ALA A 71 -11.70 -5.69 4.67
CA ALA A 71 -12.80 -4.75 4.89
C ALA A 71 -12.84 -3.62 3.84
N ILE A 72 -11.67 -3.12 3.42
CA ILE A 72 -11.56 -2.11 2.36
C ILE A 72 -11.96 -2.71 1.02
N ASP A 73 -11.49 -3.91 0.68
CA ASP A 73 -11.80 -4.62 -0.55
C ASP A 73 -13.31 -4.79 -0.73
N GLU A 74 -13.98 -5.34 0.29
CA GLU A 74 -15.43 -5.54 0.30
C GLU A 74 -16.17 -4.21 0.08
N ALA A 75 -15.76 -3.14 0.76
CA ALA A 75 -16.38 -1.83 0.65
C ALA A 75 -16.16 -1.17 -0.72
N ILE A 76 -14.97 -1.34 -1.33
CA ILE A 76 -14.65 -0.86 -2.67
C ILE A 76 -15.45 -1.62 -3.73
N VAL A 77 -15.48 -2.95 -3.64
CA VAL A 77 -16.23 -3.83 -4.55
C VAL A 77 -17.73 -3.52 -4.46
N ALA A 78 -18.28 -3.38 -3.25
CA ALA A 78 -19.69 -3.04 -3.05
C ALA A 78 -20.08 -1.67 -3.66
N LYS A 79 -19.13 -0.74 -3.76
CA LYS A 79 -19.31 0.57 -4.41
C LYS A 79 -18.97 0.57 -5.90
N GLY A 80 -18.69 -0.60 -6.50
CA GLY A 80 -18.41 -0.74 -7.93
C GLY A 80 -16.98 -0.39 -8.35
N GLY A 81 -16.03 -0.33 -7.40
CA GLY A 81 -14.63 0.02 -7.64
C GLY A 81 -13.71 -1.16 -8.00
N ALA A 82 -14.24 -2.37 -8.16
CA ALA A 82 -13.43 -3.55 -8.48
C ALA A 82 -12.50 -3.31 -9.69
N GLY A 83 -11.21 -3.62 -9.54
CA GLY A 83 -10.18 -3.44 -10.56
C GLY A 83 -9.77 -2.00 -10.83
N ARG A 84 -10.26 -1.02 -10.05
CA ARG A 84 -9.98 0.43 -10.26
C ARG A 84 -9.25 1.09 -9.10
N PHE A 85 -9.09 0.40 -7.98
CA PHE A 85 -8.48 0.94 -6.77
C PHE A 85 -7.34 0.04 -6.32
N GLY A 86 -6.25 0.64 -5.85
CA GLY A 86 -5.13 -0.11 -5.33
C GLY A 86 -4.41 0.55 -4.15
N THR A 87 -3.58 -0.26 -3.50
CA THR A 87 -2.71 0.10 -2.37
C THR A 87 -1.54 -0.89 -2.31
N TRP A 88 -0.68 -0.76 -1.30
CA TRP A 88 0.23 -1.83 -0.89
C TRP A 88 -0.37 -2.67 0.24
N MET A 89 0.11 -3.91 0.38
CA MET A 89 -0.35 -4.84 1.41
C MET A 89 -0.05 -4.38 2.84
N VAL A 90 1.03 -3.63 3.00
CA VAL A 90 1.54 -3.19 4.30
C VAL A 90 2.11 -1.78 4.16
N PRO A 91 2.02 -0.92 5.20
CA PRO A 91 2.61 0.40 5.15
C PRO A 91 4.15 0.31 5.04
N PHE A 92 4.75 1.06 4.11
CA PHE A 92 6.22 1.09 3.96
C PHE A 92 6.96 1.38 5.26
N ASN A 93 6.47 2.35 6.05
CA ASN A 93 7.11 2.72 7.32
C ASN A 93 7.12 1.57 8.34
N MET A 94 6.08 0.72 8.34
CA MET A 94 6.01 -0.43 9.24
C MET A 94 7.10 -1.44 8.85
N VAL A 95 7.16 -1.79 7.57
CA VAL A 95 8.18 -2.69 7.02
C VAL A 95 9.59 -2.15 7.25
N ALA A 96 9.83 -0.88 6.95
CA ALA A 96 11.17 -0.29 7.05
C ALA A 96 11.71 -0.29 8.47
N VAL A 97 10.86 -0.02 9.48
CA VAL A 97 11.27 -0.02 10.89
C VAL A 97 11.56 -1.44 11.37
N GLU A 98 10.63 -2.37 11.13
CA GLU A 98 10.76 -3.74 11.62
C GLU A 98 11.88 -4.52 10.91
N ALA A 99 11.96 -4.44 9.58
CA ALA A 99 13.06 -5.04 8.83
C ALA A 99 14.41 -4.42 9.20
N GLY A 100 14.46 -3.11 9.46
CA GLY A 100 15.68 -2.45 9.94
C GLY A 100 16.19 -3.03 11.27
N VAL A 101 15.28 -3.34 12.19
CA VAL A 101 15.63 -4.00 13.46
C VAL A 101 16.13 -5.43 13.21
N GLU A 102 15.42 -6.21 12.39
CA GLU A 102 15.79 -7.60 12.13
C GLU A 102 17.10 -7.73 11.33
N ILE A 103 17.38 -6.82 10.39
CA ILE A 103 18.67 -6.72 9.70
C ILE A 103 19.80 -6.40 10.70
N ALA A 104 19.58 -5.45 11.61
CA ALA A 104 20.58 -5.10 12.62
C ALA A 104 20.85 -6.28 13.58
N ARG A 105 19.81 -7.00 13.99
CA ARG A 105 19.95 -8.23 14.80
C ARG A 105 20.68 -9.32 14.04
N ALA A 106 20.33 -9.57 12.78
CA ALA A 106 21.03 -10.54 11.95
C ALA A 106 22.52 -10.22 11.79
N ALA A 107 22.88 -8.94 11.63
CA ALA A 107 24.28 -8.52 11.56
C ALA A 107 25.04 -8.78 12.86
N VAL A 108 24.45 -8.46 14.02
CA VAL A 108 25.11 -8.59 15.34
C VAL A 108 25.13 -10.05 15.84
N GLU A 109 24.02 -10.77 15.68
CA GLU A 109 23.81 -12.11 16.25
C GLU A 109 24.30 -13.22 15.32
N LYS A 110 24.18 -13.03 14.00
CA LYS A 110 24.47 -14.06 12.97
C LYS A 110 25.59 -13.67 12.01
N GLY A 111 26.10 -12.44 12.07
CA GLY A 111 27.18 -11.97 11.22
C GLY A 111 26.76 -11.67 9.78
N LEU A 112 25.48 -11.36 9.53
CA LEU A 112 25.00 -10.94 8.21
C LEU A 112 25.84 -9.76 7.66
N ASP A 113 26.36 -9.91 6.45
CA ASP A 113 26.93 -8.79 5.70
C ASP A 113 25.80 -8.06 4.95
N PHE A 114 25.68 -6.75 5.12
CA PHE A 114 24.68 -5.93 4.42
C PHE A 114 24.84 -5.95 2.89
N ALA A 115 25.96 -6.46 2.37
CA ALA A 115 26.14 -6.73 0.94
C ALA A 115 25.42 -7.99 0.43
N GLU A 116 24.98 -8.89 1.32
CA GLU A 116 24.21 -10.09 0.99
C GLU A 116 22.75 -9.74 0.73
N MET A 117 22.48 -9.18 -0.45
CA MET A 117 21.17 -8.65 -0.84
C MET A 117 20.04 -9.67 -0.80
N ASP A 118 20.32 -10.95 -1.06
CA ASP A 118 19.33 -12.01 -0.98
C ASP A 118 18.84 -12.17 0.47
N ALA A 119 19.75 -12.25 1.44
CA ALA A 119 19.42 -12.36 2.86
C ALA A 119 18.75 -11.09 3.42
N VAL A 120 19.17 -9.90 2.96
CA VAL A 120 18.50 -8.63 3.29
C VAL A 120 17.07 -8.63 2.72
N GLY A 121 16.89 -9.08 1.48
CA GLY A 121 15.59 -9.18 0.82
C GLY A 121 14.65 -10.18 1.49
N GLU A 122 15.16 -11.33 1.93
CA GLU A 122 14.41 -12.32 2.71
C GLU A 122 13.81 -11.70 3.98
N ILE A 123 14.59 -10.94 4.75
CA ILE A 123 14.09 -10.26 5.96
C ILE A 123 12.98 -9.26 5.61
N PHE A 124 13.15 -8.48 4.55
CA PHE A 124 12.11 -7.55 4.11
C PHE A 124 10.84 -8.26 3.66
N GLY A 125 10.94 -9.39 2.95
CA GLY A 125 9.80 -10.20 2.53
C GLY A 125 9.07 -10.84 3.70
N GLU A 126 9.81 -11.38 4.67
CA GLU A 126 9.24 -11.95 5.91
C GLU A 126 8.45 -10.90 6.69
N VAL A 127 9.02 -9.70 6.88
CA VAL A 127 8.37 -8.59 7.58
C VAL A 127 7.18 -8.03 6.81
N ALA A 128 7.29 -7.93 5.48
CA ALA A 128 6.19 -7.46 4.65
C ALA A 128 5.03 -8.46 4.56
N GLY A 129 5.27 -9.73 4.88
CA GLY A 129 4.29 -10.81 4.76
C GLY A 129 4.01 -11.20 3.30
N GLY A 130 4.91 -10.87 2.38
CA GLY A 130 4.73 -11.11 0.95
C GLY A 130 5.93 -10.68 0.12
N ASP A 131 5.79 -10.81 -1.21
CA ASP A 131 6.86 -10.48 -2.14
C ASP A 131 7.19 -8.99 -2.09
N VAL A 132 8.48 -8.67 -1.97
CA VAL A 132 9.01 -7.32 -2.12
C VAL A 132 10.26 -7.39 -3.00
N THR A 133 10.46 -6.36 -3.81
CA THR A 133 11.73 -6.19 -4.53
C THR A 133 12.60 -5.26 -3.71
N ILE A 134 13.87 -5.64 -3.57
CA ILE A 134 14.89 -4.79 -2.99
C ILE A 134 16.05 -4.61 -3.96
N ASP A 135 16.39 -3.36 -4.24
CA ASP A 135 17.51 -2.99 -5.08
C ASP A 135 18.49 -2.13 -4.28
N ARG A 136 19.77 -2.48 -4.35
CA ARG A 136 20.84 -1.63 -3.80
C ARG A 136 21.19 -0.57 -4.83
N LEU A 137 20.98 0.71 -4.48
CA LEU A 137 21.35 1.82 -5.37
C LEU A 137 22.82 2.20 -5.18
N GLU A 138 23.14 2.87 -4.07
CA GLU A 138 24.49 3.33 -3.75
C GLU A 138 24.81 3.12 -2.28
N GLY A 139 26.02 2.64 -1.97
CA GLY A 139 26.45 2.45 -0.58
C GLY A 139 25.48 1.56 0.19
N ASN A 140 24.92 2.03 1.30
CA ASN A 140 23.93 1.29 2.09
C ASN A 140 22.50 1.79 1.86
N PHE A 141 22.22 2.29 0.65
CA PHE A 141 20.90 2.78 0.25
C PHE A 141 20.14 1.73 -0.55
N TYR A 142 18.97 1.35 -0.05
CA TYR A 142 18.10 0.35 -0.65
C TYR A 142 16.82 1.00 -1.17
N LEU A 143 16.42 0.65 -2.38
CA LEU A 143 15.09 0.89 -2.92
C LEU A 143 14.25 -0.35 -2.67
N LEU A 144 13.07 -0.15 -2.08
CA LEU A 144 12.10 -1.21 -1.89
C LEU A 144 10.82 -0.88 -2.65
N THR A 145 10.29 -1.88 -3.35
CA THR A 145 8.96 -1.82 -3.98
C THR A 145 8.15 -3.04 -3.61
N ALA A 146 6.86 -2.86 -3.37
CA ALA A 146 5.92 -3.95 -3.11
C ALA A 146 4.91 -4.05 -4.28
N PRO A 147 4.38 -5.26 -4.55
CA PRO A 147 3.29 -5.43 -5.50
C PRO A 147 2.04 -4.67 -5.01
N SER A 148 1.25 -4.19 -5.95
CA SER A 148 -0.02 -3.57 -5.64
C SER A 148 -1.05 -4.64 -5.24
N VAL A 149 -1.78 -4.36 -4.18
CA VAL A 149 -3.11 -4.94 -3.96
C VAL A 149 -4.08 -4.17 -4.84
N VAL A 150 -4.72 -4.85 -5.78
CA VAL A 150 -5.79 -4.30 -6.61
C VAL A 150 -7.11 -4.84 -6.11
N PHE A 151 -7.95 -3.96 -5.57
CA PHE A 151 -9.20 -4.37 -4.93
C PHE A 151 -10.16 -5.02 -5.93
N GLY A 152 -10.76 -6.15 -5.55
CA GLY A 152 -11.60 -7.02 -6.38
C GLY A 152 -10.83 -7.87 -7.40
N VAL A 153 -9.49 -7.90 -7.33
CA VAL A 153 -8.62 -8.65 -8.26
C VAL A 153 -7.55 -9.45 -7.53
N THR A 154 -6.81 -8.82 -6.60
CA THR A 154 -5.79 -9.50 -5.79
C THR A 154 -6.46 -10.38 -4.74
N GLU A 155 -6.00 -11.62 -4.59
CA GLU A 155 -6.46 -12.53 -3.53
C GLU A 155 -5.82 -12.15 -2.18
N LEU A 156 -6.64 -12.01 -1.13
CA LEU A 156 -6.28 -11.51 0.21
C LEU A 156 -6.48 -12.56 1.31
#